data_AF-A0A955WVI2-F1
#
_entry.id   AF-A0A955WVI2-F1
#
_cell.length_a   1.000
_cell.length_b   1.000
_cell.length_c   1.000
_cell.angle_alpha   90.00
_cell.angle_beta   90.00
_cell.angle_gamma   90.00
#
_symmetry.space_group_name_H-M   'P 1'
#
loop_
_entity.id
_entity.type
_entity.pdbx_description
1 polymer ?
#
loop_
_entity_poly.entity_id
_entity_poly.type
_entity_poly.pdbx_seq_one_letter_code
_entity_poly.pdbx_strand_id
1 'polypeptide(L)'
;DNVVVLTGDIHSSWASDLPVDAAAYDPEGDAPAAAVEFVAPAISAFALPFLTDAVVRLLSNNNRHIKFFELTKRGFVRVDVTPERVHGDWYLYPDIEPETVPPPEHGAAFEVAAGAGRLVPVDFEAKPR
;
A
#
# COMPACT_ATOMS: atom_id res chain seq x y z
N ASP A 1 -11.17 -7.84 -15.66
CA ASP A 1 -10.78 -8.60 -14.46
C ASP A 1 -9.27 -8.58 -14.28
N ASN A 2 -8.80 -8.72 -13.05
CA ASN A 2 -7.38 -8.72 -12.64
C ASN A 2 -6.61 -7.42 -12.96
N VAL A 3 -7.26 -6.28 -12.73
CA VAL A 3 -6.62 -4.96 -12.90
C VAL A 3 -5.85 -4.60 -11.63
N VAL A 4 -4.57 -4.32 -11.79
CA VAL A 4 -3.70 -3.76 -10.76
C VAL A 4 -3.17 -2.42 -11.22
N VAL A 5 -3.26 -1.41 -10.37
CA VAL A 5 -2.74 -0.07 -10.59
C VAL A 5 -1.49 0.13 -9.74
N LEU A 6 -0.43 0.64 -10.37
CA LEU A 6 0.80 1.04 -9.68
C LEU A 6 0.91 2.56 -9.75
N THR A 7 1.01 3.20 -8.58
CA THR A 7 0.95 4.66 -8.47
C THR A 7 2.13 5.19 -7.66
N GLY A 8 2.49 6.45 -7.88
CA GLY A 8 3.45 7.23 -7.11
C GLY A 8 2.96 8.66 -6.91
N ASP A 9 3.81 9.66 -7.12
CA ASP A 9 3.53 11.11 -7.05
C ASP A 9 3.19 11.66 -5.65
N ILE A 10 2.28 11.02 -4.90
CA ILE A 10 1.76 11.58 -3.63
C ILE A 10 2.69 11.40 -2.41
N HIS A 11 3.94 11.00 -2.66
CA HIS A 11 5.04 10.88 -1.68
C HIS A 11 4.72 10.07 -0.40
N SER A 12 3.79 9.12 -0.49
CA SER A 12 3.30 8.31 0.62
C SER A 12 2.88 6.93 0.13
N SER A 13 2.86 5.96 1.04
CA SER A 13 2.55 4.56 0.75
C SER A 13 1.07 4.28 0.96
N TRP A 14 0.44 3.51 0.07
CA TRP A 14 -0.97 3.12 0.20
C TRP A 14 -1.26 1.76 -0.45
N ALA A 15 -2.11 0.97 0.18
CA ALA A 15 -2.70 -0.24 -0.40
C ALA A 15 -4.22 -0.11 -0.38
N SER A 16 -4.87 -0.22 -1.55
CA SER A 16 -6.30 0.07 -1.69
C SER A 16 -7.01 -0.94 -2.57
N ASP A 17 -8.23 -1.29 -2.20
CA ASP A 17 -9.20 -1.83 -3.13
C ASP A 17 -9.82 -0.66 -3.91
N LEU A 18 -10.07 -0.84 -5.22
CA LEU A 18 -10.70 0.18 -6.07
C LEU A 18 -12.10 -0.28 -6.51
N PRO A 19 -13.13 -0.14 -5.65
CA PRO A 19 -14.49 -0.47 -6.00
C PRO A 19 -15.07 0.50 -7.04
N VAL A 20 -16.11 0.08 -7.77
CA VAL A 20 -16.83 0.97 -8.69
C VAL A 20 -17.52 2.12 -7.93
N ASP A 21 -18.04 1.82 -6.74
CA ASP A 21 -18.60 2.80 -5.82
C ASP A 21 -17.92 2.68 -4.45
N ALA A 22 -17.07 3.66 -4.12
CA ALA A 22 -16.34 3.70 -2.86
C ALA A 22 -17.25 3.97 -1.65
N ALA A 23 -18.39 4.64 -1.81
CA ALA A 23 -19.30 4.94 -0.71
C ALA A 23 -20.13 3.71 -0.30
N ALA A 24 -20.42 2.82 -1.26
CA ALA A 24 -21.11 1.55 -1.03
C ALA A 24 -20.16 0.40 -0.65
N TYR A 25 -18.85 0.63 -0.58
CA TYR A 25 -17.88 -0.41 -0.31
C TYR A 25 -17.98 -0.92 1.14
N ASP A 26 -18.17 -2.23 1.26
CA ASP A 26 -18.12 -2.93 2.53
C ASP A 26 -16.76 -3.63 2.72
N PRO A 27 -15.84 -3.13 3.56
CA PRO A 27 -14.55 -3.75 3.80
C PRO A 27 -14.66 -5.17 4.37
N GLU A 28 -15.74 -5.50 5.08
CA GLU A 28 -15.95 -6.82 5.70
C GLU A 28 -16.67 -7.81 4.76
N GLY A 29 -17.15 -7.35 3.61
CA GLY A 29 -17.84 -8.18 2.63
C GLY A 29 -16.90 -8.90 1.66
N ASP A 30 -17.48 -9.76 0.83
CA ASP A 30 -16.72 -10.60 -0.13
C ASP A 30 -16.81 -10.12 -1.59
N ALA A 31 -17.52 -9.01 -1.84
CA ALA A 31 -17.69 -8.50 -3.20
C ALA A 31 -16.35 -7.99 -3.77
N PRO A 32 -15.94 -8.43 -4.97
CA PRO A 32 -14.68 -7.99 -5.58
C PRO A 32 -14.74 -6.50 -5.93
N ALA A 33 -13.60 -5.82 -5.78
CA ALA A 33 -13.40 -4.49 -6.32
C ALA A 33 -13.12 -4.55 -7.84
N ALA A 34 -13.21 -3.41 -8.53
CA ALA A 34 -12.93 -3.35 -9.97
C ALA A 34 -11.43 -3.49 -10.27
N ALA A 35 -10.59 -3.03 -9.33
CA ALA A 35 -9.14 -3.13 -9.37
C ALA A 35 -8.56 -3.09 -7.95
N VAL A 36 -7.25 -3.24 -7.83
CA VAL A 36 -6.50 -2.91 -6.61
C VAL A 36 -5.36 -1.96 -6.96
N GLU A 37 -4.87 -1.22 -5.96
CA GLU A 37 -3.80 -0.25 -6.13
C GLU A 37 -2.68 -0.44 -5.10
N PHE A 38 -1.44 -0.39 -5.60
CA PHE A 38 -0.22 -0.29 -4.81
C PHE A 38 0.41 1.08 -5.07
N VAL A 39 0.40 1.95 -4.07
CA VAL A 39 1.02 3.29 -4.15
C VAL A 39 2.37 3.25 -3.46
N ALA A 40 3.42 3.59 -4.21
CA ALA A 40 4.77 3.69 -3.69
C ALA A 40 5.04 5.06 -3.06
N PRO A 41 5.79 5.11 -1.94
CA PRO A 41 6.24 6.37 -1.37
C PRO A 41 7.31 7.02 -2.27
N ALA A 42 7.70 8.24 -1.92
CA ALA A 42 8.86 8.86 -2.57
C ALA A 42 10.16 8.16 -2.18
N ILE A 43 11.11 8.15 -3.12
CA ILE A 43 12.49 7.71 -2.85
C ILE A 43 13.21 8.73 -1.96
N SER A 44 13.13 10.02 -2.31
CA SER A 44 13.90 11.09 -1.65
C SER A 44 13.09 12.32 -1.26
N ALA A 45 11.92 12.53 -1.89
CA ALA A 45 11.09 13.68 -1.57
C ALA A 45 10.56 13.63 -0.14
N PHE A 46 10.23 14.81 0.39
CA PHE A 46 9.68 14.92 1.73
C PHE A 46 8.25 14.36 1.75
N ALA A 47 7.98 13.51 2.74
CA ALA A 47 6.65 13.00 3.02
C ALA A 47 5.80 14.09 3.70
N LEU A 48 4.50 13.85 3.93
CA LEU A 48 3.60 14.88 4.47
C LEU A 48 4.07 15.33 5.89
N PRO A 49 4.50 16.59 6.07
CA PRO A 49 5.14 17.03 7.32
C PRO A 49 4.17 17.24 8.49
N PHE A 50 2.85 17.11 8.25
CA PHE A 50 1.81 17.36 9.26
C PHE A 50 0.85 16.17 9.37
N LEU A 51 1.35 15.08 9.94
CA LEU A 51 0.48 13.96 10.32
C LEU A 51 -0.01 14.15 11.76
N THR A 52 -1.32 14.23 11.94
CA THR A 52 -1.96 14.26 13.26
C THR A 52 -2.91 13.07 13.41
N ASP A 53 -3.16 12.63 14.64
CA ASP A 53 -4.13 11.55 14.91
C ASP A 53 -5.52 11.84 14.33
N ALA A 54 -5.91 13.13 14.26
CA ALA A 54 -7.17 13.55 13.66
C ALA A 54 -7.20 13.27 12.15
N VAL A 55 -6.10 13.54 11.44
CA VAL A 55 -5.97 13.25 10.00
C VAL A 55 -5.99 11.75 9.75
N VAL A 56 -5.25 10.97 10.54
CA VAL A 56 -5.23 9.50 10.45
C VAL A 56 -6.65 8.94 10.62
N ARG A 57 -7.37 9.37 11.68
CA ARG A 57 -8.75 8.93 11.94
C ARG A 57 -9.71 9.33 10.82
N LEU A 58 -9.57 10.55 10.28
CA LEU A 58 -10.40 11.01 9.17
C LEU A 58 -10.19 10.15 7.92
N LEU A 59 -8.93 9.85 7.59
CA LEU A 59 -8.58 9.00 6.46
C LEU A 59 -9.15 7.59 6.63
N SER A 60 -8.91 6.94 7.77
CA SER A 60 -9.39 5.58 8.04
C SER A 60 -10.92 5.47 8.04
N ASN A 61 -11.62 6.46 8.60
CA ASN A 61 -13.08 6.41 8.72
C ASN A 61 -13.80 6.69 7.40
N ASN A 62 -13.26 7.57 6.56
CA ASN A 62 -13.93 8.01 5.33
C ASN A 62 -13.51 7.20 4.10
N ASN A 63 -12.38 6.48 4.16
CA ASN A 63 -11.85 5.73 3.02
C ASN A 63 -11.73 4.26 3.38
N ARG A 64 -12.88 3.60 3.62
CA ARG A 64 -12.94 2.19 4.06
C ARG A 64 -12.29 1.19 3.09
N HIS A 65 -12.06 1.60 1.84
CA HIS A 65 -11.41 0.81 0.79
C HIS A 65 -9.87 0.88 0.85
N ILE A 66 -9.30 1.78 1.65
CA ILE A 66 -7.86 1.86 1.92
C ILE A 66 -7.53 0.89 3.07
N LYS A 67 -6.66 -0.07 2.80
CA LYS A 67 -6.28 -1.15 3.73
C LYS A 67 -4.97 -0.88 4.45
N PHE A 68 -4.11 -0.04 3.87
CA PHE A 68 -2.87 0.39 4.47
C PHE A 68 -2.49 1.77 3.95
N PHE A 69 -1.87 2.55 4.82
CA PHE A 69 -1.14 3.73 4.43
C PHE A 69 0.05 3.99 5.37
N GLU A 70 1.12 4.54 4.82
CA GLU A 70 2.25 5.06 5.58
C GLU A 70 2.69 6.38 4.96
N LEU A 71 2.52 7.47 5.72
CA LEU A 71 2.49 8.84 5.20
C LEU A 71 3.77 9.62 5.43
N THR A 72 4.74 9.01 6.13
CA THR A 72 5.93 9.70 6.66
C THR A 72 7.23 9.11 6.14
N LYS A 73 7.30 7.78 5.94
CA LYS A 73 8.53 7.12 5.51
C LYS A 73 8.73 7.18 3.99
N ARG A 74 9.99 7.34 3.59
CA ARG A 74 10.42 7.13 2.19
C ARG A 74 10.63 5.65 1.93
N GLY A 75 10.73 5.26 0.67
CA GLY A 75 10.98 3.87 0.33
C GLY A 75 10.63 3.52 -1.09
N PHE A 76 10.36 2.23 -1.30
CA PHE A 76 9.91 1.69 -2.56
C PHE A 76 8.97 0.51 -2.31
N VAL A 77 8.26 0.12 -3.36
CA VAL A 77 7.44 -1.10 -3.36
C VAL A 77 8.08 -2.12 -4.27
N ARG A 78 8.29 -3.33 -3.77
CA ARG A 78 8.61 -4.50 -4.60
C ARG A 78 7.31 -5.17 -4.98
N VAL A 79 7.08 -5.34 -6.28
CA VAL A 79 5.90 -6.05 -6.79
C VAL A 79 6.35 -7.37 -7.42
N ASP A 80 5.80 -8.47 -6.94
CA ASP A 80 5.99 -9.83 -7.45
C ASP A 80 4.70 -10.30 -8.13
N VAL A 81 4.79 -10.60 -9.43
CA VAL A 81 3.64 -10.91 -10.28
C VAL A 81 3.77 -12.33 -10.81
N THR A 82 2.76 -13.16 -10.53
CA THR A 82 2.60 -14.48 -11.12
C THR A 82 1.22 -14.59 -11.78
N PRO A 83 0.95 -15.65 -12.58
CA PRO A 83 -0.39 -15.89 -13.10
C PRO A 83 -1.46 -16.05 -12.00
N GLU A 84 -1.06 -16.51 -10.81
CA GLU A 84 -1.95 -16.81 -9.69
C GLU A 84 -2.19 -15.61 -8.76
N ARG A 85 -1.22 -14.68 -8.64
CA ARG A 85 -1.33 -13.53 -7.74
C ARG A 85 -0.44 -12.35 -8.10
N VAL A 86 -0.76 -11.19 -7.53
CA VAL A 86 0.14 -10.04 -7.41
C VAL A 86 0.40 -9.75 -5.94
N HIS A 87 1.66 -9.61 -5.55
CA HIS A 87 2.10 -9.31 -4.20
C HIS A 87 2.90 -8.01 -4.19
N GLY A 88 2.60 -7.10 -3.26
CA GLY A 88 3.34 -5.86 -3.02
C GLY A 88 3.94 -5.83 -1.62
N ASP A 89 5.25 -5.57 -1.54
CA ASP A 89 5.99 -5.34 -0.29
C ASP A 89 6.48 -3.89 -0.23
N TRP A 90 6.18 -3.19 0.85
CA TRP A 90 6.74 -1.85 1.11
C TRP A 90 8.04 -1.97 1.90
N TYR A 91 9.12 -1.48 1.32
CA TYR A 91 10.43 -1.35 1.97
C TYR A 91 10.69 0.12 2.28
N LEU A 92 10.71 0.47 3.57
CA LEU A 92 10.62 1.83 4.06
C LEU A 92 11.87 2.22 4.86
N TYR A 93 12.42 3.39 4.57
CA TYR A 93 13.55 3.94 5.30
C TYR A 93 13.04 4.83 6.45
N PRO A 94 13.56 4.63 7.68
CA PRO A 94 13.22 5.50 8.81
C PRO A 94 13.77 6.91 8.64
N ASP A 95 14.95 7.03 8.00
CA ASP A 95 15.56 8.29 7.62
C ASP A 95 16.44 8.12 6.37
N ILE A 96 16.65 9.19 5.62
CA ILE A 96 17.54 9.27 4.47
C ILE A 96 18.47 10.48 4.64
N GLU A 97 19.38 10.38 5.61
CA GLU A 97 20.48 11.32 5.72
C GLU A 97 21.61 10.97 4.74
N PRO A 98 22.34 11.96 4.19
CA PRO A 98 23.33 11.74 3.13
C PRO A 98 24.51 10.85 3.54
N GLU A 99 24.77 10.70 4.84
CA GLU A 99 26.03 10.11 5.33
C GLU A 99 25.90 8.63 5.69
N THR A 100 24.71 8.15 6.07
CA THR A 100 24.43 6.72 6.25
C THR A 100 22.96 6.41 5.95
N VAL A 101 22.71 5.61 4.92
CA VAL A 101 21.37 5.07 4.64
C VAL A 101 21.28 3.67 5.27
N PRO A 102 20.54 3.49 6.39
CA PRO A 102 20.33 2.17 6.96
C PRO A 102 19.55 1.29 5.97
N PRO A 103 19.62 -0.05 6.05
CA PRO A 103 18.76 -0.90 5.22
C PRO A 103 17.27 -0.58 5.48
N PRO A 104 16.41 -0.69 4.46
CA PRO A 104 14.99 -0.41 4.64
C PRO A 104 14.35 -1.47 5.53
N GLU A 105 13.37 -1.04 6.31
CA GLU A 105 12.48 -1.89 7.09
C GLU A 105 11.36 -2.42 6.19
N HIS A 106 10.87 -3.64 6.43
CA HIS A 106 9.62 -4.08 5.82
C HIS A 106 8.46 -3.41 6.55
N GLY A 107 7.68 -2.61 5.83
CA GLY A 107 6.57 -1.83 6.38
C GLY A 107 5.26 -2.60 6.37
N ALA A 108 4.88 -3.15 5.23
CA ALA A 108 3.67 -3.92 5.03
C ALA A 108 3.78 -4.81 3.80
N ALA A 109 2.94 -5.85 3.74
CA ALA A 109 2.76 -6.67 2.54
C ALA A 109 1.28 -6.96 2.30
N PHE A 110 0.89 -6.90 1.03
CA PHE A 110 -0.45 -7.23 0.57
C PHE A 110 -0.39 -8.03 -0.71
N GLU A 111 -1.32 -8.96 -0.89
CA GLU A 111 -1.48 -9.68 -2.14
C GLU A 111 -2.94 -9.66 -2.63
N VAL A 112 -3.11 -9.88 -3.93
CA VAL A 112 -4.39 -10.18 -4.55
C VAL A 112 -4.25 -11.43 -5.41
N ALA A 113 -5.10 -12.43 -5.14
CA ALA A 113 -5.19 -13.61 -6.00
C ALA A 113 -5.93 -13.28 -7.30
N ALA A 114 -5.58 -13.98 -8.38
CA ALA A 114 -6.30 -13.87 -9.65
C ALA A 114 -7.80 -14.16 -9.45
N GLY A 115 -8.65 -13.25 -9.93
CA GLY A 115 -10.10 -13.31 -9.81
C GLY A 115 -10.67 -12.83 -8.47
N ALA A 116 -9.84 -12.57 -7.45
CA ALA A 116 -10.33 -12.17 -6.13
C ALA A 116 -10.75 -10.69 -6.08
N GLY A 117 -10.01 -9.80 -6.77
CA GLY A 117 -10.32 -8.37 -6.83
C GLY A 117 -10.25 -7.65 -5.48
N ARG A 118 -9.55 -8.21 -4.48
CA ARG A 118 -9.36 -7.62 -3.15
C ARG A 118 -7.97 -7.93 -2.61
N LEU A 119 -7.35 -6.95 -1.97
CA LEU A 119 -6.09 -7.14 -1.27
C LEU A 119 -6.29 -7.89 0.06
N VAL A 120 -5.39 -8.81 0.39
CA VAL A 120 -5.31 -9.42 1.72
C VAL A 120 -3.94 -9.12 2.33
N PRO A 121 -3.86 -8.78 3.63
CA PRO A 121 -2.57 -8.63 4.29
C PRO A 121 -1.87 -9.99 4.37
N VAL A 122 -0.56 -9.99 4.20
CA VAL A 122 0.26 -11.19 4.36
C VAL A 122 1.42 -10.93 5.29
N ASP A 123 1.76 -11.93 6.10
CA ASP A 123 2.94 -11.85 6.96
C ASP A 123 4.20 -11.81 6.11
N PHE A 124 5.17 -11.00 6.52
CA PHE A 124 6.47 -10.95 5.87
C PHE A 124 7.25 -12.25 6.13
N GLU A 125 7.32 -13.13 5.14
CA GLU A 125 8.33 -14.19 5.14
C GLU A 125 9.66 -13.62 4.64
N ALA A 126 10.62 -13.43 5.54
CA ALA A 126 11.94 -12.84 5.29
C ALA A 126 12.84 -13.63 4.29
N LYS A 127 12.33 -14.68 3.64
CA LYS A 127 13.09 -15.43 2.65
C LYS A 127 12.97 -14.75 1.29
N PRO A 128 14.09 -14.31 0.68
CA PRO A 128 14.08 -13.96 -0.73
C PRO A 128 13.73 -15.22 -1.53
N ARG A 129 12.80 -15.11 -2.48
CA ARG A 129 12.75 -16.04 -3.62
C ARG A 129 13.76 -15.58 -4.67
#